data_AF-A0A7C7ETJ8-F1
#
_entry.id   AF-A0A7C7ETJ8-F1
#
_cell.length_a   1.000
_cell.length_b   1.000
_cell.length_c   1.000
_cell.angle_alpha   90.00
_cell.angle_beta   90.00
_cell.angle_gamma   90.00
#
_symmetry.space_group_name_H-M   'P 1'
#
loop_
_entity.id
_entity.type
_entity.pdbx_description
1 polymer ?
#
loop_
_entity_poly.entity_id
_entity_poly.type
_entity_poly.pdbx_seq_one_letter_code
_entity_poly.pdbx_strand_id
1 'polypeptide(L)'
;MMNNLEAYKIWALDDALWTQWAKPTMFSQEPTIWNGIRQFEIPEVSWFSFEHDAMIIVDLEGDESVRVGIALAELGFRPVPLFNGNRGSGEEIINVDDLEMSLYWGAEKLARINLEKNAKPAFLLDARRMKDGKRVNTFDNRWCVFPQDMPSAEYLIHNNIKKVIVNSNTIREDLSHILFRYQEKGIIICQANDNGIKQVKVHKPSRFKSIGYRLKVIMGLTRNPAGGFGSQVPDPMTRNSGFGVRGYG
;
A
#
# COMPACT_ATOMS: atom_id res chain seq x y z
N MET A 1 8.63 16.35 -18.81
CA MET A 1 7.57 15.83 -17.93
C MET A 1 7.84 14.34 -17.79
N MET A 2 7.93 13.84 -16.57
CA MET A 2 8.26 12.45 -16.31
C MET A 2 7.07 11.56 -16.67
N ASN A 3 7.29 10.52 -17.48
CA ASN A 3 6.23 9.58 -17.83
C ASN A 3 6.02 8.52 -16.74
N ASN A 4 4.94 7.75 -16.87
CA ASN A 4 4.55 6.70 -15.93
C ASN A 4 5.65 5.69 -15.59
N LEU A 5 6.36 5.21 -16.62
CA LEU A 5 7.40 4.19 -16.46
C LEU A 5 8.62 4.79 -15.78
N GLU A 6 9.01 6.01 -16.15
CA GLU A 6 10.10 6.75 -15.51
C GLU A 6 9.80 7.01 -14.03
N ALA A 7 8.59 7.48 -13.71
CA ALA A 7 8.15 7.68 -12.32
C ALA A 7 8.23 6.36 -11.53
N TYR A 8 7.67 5.28 -12.07
CA TYR A 8 7.73 3.96 -11.44
C TYR A 8 9.16 3.50 -11.21
N LYS A 9 10.05 3.65 -12.19
CA LYS A 9 11.45 3.18 -12.12
C LYS A 9 12.28 3.92 -11.06
N ILE A 10 11.93 5.17 -10.72
CA ILE A 10 12.56 5.88 -9.59
C ILE A 10 12.21 5.21 -8.26
N TRP A 11 10.96 4.79 -8.07
CA TRP A 11 10.53 4.04 -6.89
C TRP A 11 11.01 2.59 -6.91
N ALA A 12 11.14 2.01 -8.11
CA ALA A 12 11.37 0.59 -8.34
C ALA A 12 12.64 0.30 -9.14
N LEU A 13 13.79 0.79 -8.66
CA LEU A 13 15.10 0.55 -9.29
C LEU A 13 15.39 -0.96 -9.40
N ASP A 14 15.80 -1.44 -10.57
CA ASP A 14 15.96 -2.88 -10.85
C ASP A 14 17.06 -3.56 -10.02
N ASP A 15 18.02 -2.79 -9.51
CA ASP A 15 19.19 -3.27 -8.77
C ASP A 15 19.14 -2.96 -7.27
N ALA A 16 18.04 -2.40 -6.79
CA ALA A 16 17.81 -2.16 -5.37
C ALA A 16 17.12 -3.37 -4.72
N LEU A 17 17.50 -3.71 -3.50
CA LEU A 17 17.12 -4.96 -2.87
C LEU A 17 15.60 -5.11 -2.63
N TRP A 18 14.94 -4.01 -2.28
CA TRP A 18 13.56 -4.00 -1.77
C TRP A 18 12.52 -3.56 -2.79
N THR A 19 12.96 -3.09 -3.95
CA THR A 19 12.08 -2.53 -4.98
C THR A 19 11.29 -3.58 -5.74
N GLN A 20 11.69 -4.86 -5.68
CA GLN A 20 10.93 -5.99 -6.23
C GLN A 20 9.51 -6.13 -5.68
N TRP A 21 9.22 -5.53 -4.52
CA TRP A 21 7.88 -5.51 -3.94
C TRP A 21 7.04 -4.30 -4.38
N ALA A 22 7.65 -3.26 -4.98
CA ALA A 22 6.95 -2.06 -5.41
C ALA A 22 5.88 -2.39 -6.46
N LYS A 23 4.64 -1.97 -6.22
CA LYS A 23 3.50 -2.28 -7.10
C LYS A 23 3.40 -1.25 -8.24
N PRO A 24 3.31 -1.68 -9.51
CA PRO A 24 3.19 -0.77 -10.65
C PRO A 24 1.78 -0.19 -10.84
N THR A 25 0.79 -0.69 -10.10
CA THR A 25 -0.64 -0.44 -10.29
C THR A 25 -0.98 1.06 -10.39
N MET A 26 -0.51 1.87 -9.43
CA MET A 26 -0.74 3.32 -9.40
C MET A 26 0.01 4.11 -10.48
N PHE A 27 0.93 3.48 -11.20
CA PHE A 27 1.66 4.07 -12.32
C PHE A 27 1.08 3.63 -13.67
N SER A 28 0.01 2.83 -13.68
CA SER A 28 -0.59 2.35 -14.94
C SER A 28 -1.32 3.45 -15.72
N GLN A 29 -1.67 4.55 -15.07
CA GLN A 29 -2.34 5.71 -15.66
C GLN A 29 -1.61 6.99 -15.24
N GLU A 30 -1.62 8.00 -16.12
CA GLU A 30 -1.17 9.34 -15.74
C GLU A 30 -2.16 9.95 -14.74
N PRO A 31 -1.70 10.75 -13.76
CA PRO A 31 -2.62 11.46 -12.87
C PRO A 31 -3.49 12.42 -13.68
N THR A 32 -4.81 12.45 -13.41
CA THR A 32 -5.76 13.31 -14.15
C THR A 32 -5.36 14.79 -14.15
N ILE A 33 -4.70 15.23 -13.08
CA ILE A 33 -4.23 16.60 -12.91
C ILE A 33 -2.78 16.57 -12.44
N TRP A 34 -1.85 16.28 -13.34
CA TRP A 34 -0.43 16.57 -13.12
C TRP A 34 0.02 17.73 -14.01
N ASN A 35 0.02 18.93 -13.43
CA ASN A 35 0.57 20.12 -14.08
C ASN A 35 1.97 20.49 -13.54
N GLY A 36 2.54 19.69 -12.64
CA GLY A 36 3.79 19.99 -11.93
C GLY A 36 3.70 21.16 -10.93
N ILE A 37 2.53 21.80 -10.80
CA ILE A 37 2.32 22.97 -9.92
C ILE A 37 1.94 22.51 -8.51
N ARG A 38 1.24 21.38 -8.36
CA ARG A 38 0.85 20.90 -7.03
C ARG A 38 2.08 20.47 -6.24
N GLN A 39 2.43 21.27 -5.24
CA GLN A 39 3.50 20.99 -4.30
C GLN A 39 2.94 20.37 -3.04
N PHE A 40 3.64 19.36 -2.55
CA PHE A 40 3.44 18.78 -1.23
C PHE A 40 4.61 19.17 -0.33
N GLU A 41 4.37 19.18 0.97
CA GLU A 41 5.40 19.44 1.99
C GLU A 41 5.94 18.11 2.53
N ILE A 42 7.26 18.03 2.67
CA ILE A 42 7.92 16.92 3.35
C ILE A 42 7.75 17.15 4.86
N PRO A 43 7.04 16.26 5.59
CA PRO A 43 6.82 16.43 7.01
C PRO A 43 8.10 16.13 7.80
N GLU A 44 8.19 16.70 8.99
CA GLU A 44 9.21 16.30 9.96
C GLU A 44 8.86 14.92 10.56
N VAL A 45 9.86 14.05 10.69
CA VAL A 45 9.72 12.70 11.28
C VAL A 45 10.41 12.66 12.64
N SER A 46 9.98 13.53 13.55
CA SER A 46 10.61 13.72 14.87
C SER A 46 10.43 12.53 15.82
N TRP A 47 9.45 11.67 15.56
CA TRP A 47 9.17 10.46 16.34
C TRP A 47 10.21 9.35 16.12
N PHE A 48 11.13 9.49 15.16
CA PHE A 48 12.08 8.43 14.80
C PHE A 48 13.49 8.96 14.55
N SER A 49 14.46 8.17 15.00
CA SER A 49 15.86 8.29 14.62
C SER A 49 16.27 7.03 13.86
N PHE A 50 17.20 7.17 12.91
CA PHE A 50 17.61 6.07 12.04
C PHE A 50 18.08 4.84 12.85
N GLU A 51 17.55 3.67 12.51
CA GLU A 51 17.91 2.39 13.10
C GLU A 51 18.38 1.40 12.02
N HIS A 52 19.62 0.89 12.16
CA HIS A 52 20.25 0.03 11.15
C HIS A 52 19.60 -1.36 10.98
N ASP A 53 18.82 -1.82 11.95
CA ASP A 53 18.18 -3.14 11.96
C ASP A 53 16.64 -3.09 11.90
N ALA A 54 16.09 -1.93 11.50
CA ALA A 54 14.65 -1.73 11.36
C ALA A 54 14.20 -1.71 9.90
N MET A 55 12.99 -2.23 9.68
CA MET A 55 12.15 -1.91 8.52
C MET A 55 11.00 -1.02 8.99
N ILE A 56 10.57 -0.09 8.13
CA ILE A 56 9.41 0.76 8.40
C ILE A 56 8.23 0.34 7.53
N ILE A 57 7.03 0.38 8.09
CA ILE A 57 5.77 0.31 7.35
C ILE A 57 5.02 1.60 7.63
N VAL A 58 4.85 2.43 6.61
CA VAL A 58 4.05 3.66 6.68
C VAL A 58 2.63 3.32 6.29
N ASP A 59 1.71 3.34 7.25
CA ASP A 59 0.30 2.96 7.05
C ASP A 59 -0.63 4.14 7.42
N LEU A 60 -0.43 5.24 6.68
CA LEU A 60 -1.10 6.54 6.81
C LEU A 60 -2.07 6.80 5.63
N GLU A 61 -2.89 7.84 5.74
CA GLU A 61 -3.95 8.11 4.76
C GLU A 61 -3.40 8.79 3.50
N GLY A 62 -3.62 8.16 2.35
CA GLY A 62 -3.37 8.77 1.04
C GLY A 62 -1.95 9.30 0.83
N ASP A 63 -1.86 10.57 0.41
CA ASP A 63 -0.60 11.24 0.09
C ASP A 63 0.34 11.36 1.30
N GLU A 64 -0.19 11.40 2.52
CA GLU A 64 0.62 11.46 3.74
C GLU A 64 1.61 10.29 3.82
N SER A 65 1.19 9.10 3.40
CA SER A 65 2.05 7.92 3.34
C SER A 65 3.25 8.12 2.40
N VAL A 66 3.03 8.79 1.26
CA VAL A 66 4.08 9.14 0.31
C VAL A 66 5.00 10.22 0.87
N ARG A 67 4.43 11.28 1.44
CA ARG A 67 5.19 12.40 2.03
C ARG A 67 6.11 11.95 3.15
N VAL A 68 5.62 11.13 4.08
CA VAL A 68 6.44 10.52 5.13
C VAL A 68 7.47 9.55 4.54
N GLY A 69 7.12 8.79 3.50
CA GLY A 69 8.07 7.94 2.77
C GLY A 69 9.26 8.71 2.20
N ILE A 70 9.03 9.91 1.67
CA ILE A 70 10.09 10.81 1.19
C ILE A 70 10.92 11.35 2.36
N ALA A 71 10.30 11.74 3.47
CA ALA A 71 11.05 12.18 4.66
C ALA A 71 11.95 11.06 5.22
N LEU A 72 11.47 9.81 5.23
CA LEU A 72 12.28 8.64 5.59
C LEU A 72 13.40 8.36 4.59
N ALA A 73 13.21 8.71 3.31
CA ALA A 73 14.26 8.63 2.31
C ALA A 73 15.40 9.62 2.61
N GLU A 74 15.10 10.83 3.07
CA GLU A 74 16.13 11.78 3.53
C GLU A 74 16.93 11.26 4.73
N LEU A 75 16.33 10.36 5.53
CA LEU A 75 17.00 9.65 6.62
C LEU A 75 17.76 8.38 6.16
N GLY A 76 17.70 8.00 4.89
CA GLY A 76 18.42 6.84 4.35
C GLY A 76 17.60 5.56 4.19
N PHE A 77 16.27 5.60 4.36
CA PHE A 77 15.40 4.46 4.05
C PHE A 77 15.01 4.43 2.56
N ARG A 78 14.79 3.24 2.01
CA ARG A 78 14.25 3.06 0.66
C ARG A 78 12.73 3.01 0.72
N PRO A 79 11.99 4.04 0.27
CA PRO A 79 10.55 3.93 0.20
C PRO A 79 10.12 2.95 -0.89
N VAL A 80 9.13 2.09 -0.59
CA VAL A 80 8.62 1.05 -1.47
C VAL A 80 7.09 1.15 -1.56
N PRO A 81 6.52 1.73 -2.63
CA PRO A 81 5.07 1.87 -2.79
C PRO A 81 4.38 0.52 -2.96
N LEU A 82 3.43 0.19 -2.08
CA LEU A 82 2.60 -1.03 -2.18
C LEU A 82 1.15 -0.77 -2.61
N PHE A 83 0.83 0.48 -2.95
CA PHE A 83 -0.52 0.90 -3.34
C PHE A 83 -1.07 0.07 -4.51
N ASN A 84 -2.30 -0.42 -4.36
CA ASN A 84 -2.94 -1.30 -5.34
C ASN A 84 -4.41 -0.96 -5.62
N GLY A 85 -4.85 0.25 -5.23
CA GLY A 85 -6.20 0.74 -5.49
C GLY A 85 -6.22 1.63 -6.71
N ASN A 86 -6.74 1.15 -7.84
CA ASN A 86 -6.76 1.91 -9.10
C ASN A 86 -7.92 2.90 -9.19
N ARG A 87 -7.75 3.89 -10.07
CA ARG A 87 -8.89 4.68 -10.55
C ARG A 87 -9.87 3.80 -11.35
N GLY A 88 -11.17 4.01 -11.17
CA GLY A 88 -12.24 3.43 -11.96
C GLY A 88 -13.11 4.47 -12.65
N SER A 89 -14.13 4.02 -13.37
CA SER A 89 -15.12 4.91 -13.98
C SER A 89 -16.15 5.36 -12.94
N GLY A 90 -16.36 6.68 -12.80
CA GLY A 90 -17.39 7.26 -11.95
C GLY A 90 -16.92 7.57 -10.52
N GLU A 91 -17.85 7.56 -9.56
CA GLU A 91 -17.53 7.80 -8.14
C GLU A 91 -16.72 6.62 -7.56
N GLU A 92 -15.73 6.91 -6.73
CA GLU A 92 -14.85 5.92 -6.11
C GLU A 92 -15.04 5.85 -4.59
N ILE A 93 -14.80 4.68 -3.98
CA ILE A 93 -14.84 4.57 -2.53
C ILE A 93 -13.67 5.33 -1.89
N ILE A 94 -12.48 5.22 -2.47
CA ILE A 94 -11.31 6.00 -2.08
C ILE A 94 -10.98 6.93 -3.24
N ASN A 95 -11.02 8.25 -3.03
CA ASN A 95 -10.40 9.16 -4.00
C ASN A 95 -8.86 9.03 -3.89
N VAL A 96 -8.23 8.67 -5.01
CA VAL A 96 -6.79 8.45 -5.11
C VAL A 96 -6.02 9.58 -5.81
N ASP A 97 -6.68 10.68 -6.16
CA ASP A 97 -6.07 11.76 -6.96
C ASP A 97 -4.83 12.35 -6.27
N ASP A 98 -4.93 12.66 -4.97
CA ASP A 98 -3.83 13.22 -4.18
C ASP A 98 -2.70 12.20 -3.98
N LEU A 99 -3.06 10.92 -3.85
CA LEU A 99 -2.09 9.83 -3.76
C LEU A 99 -1.33 9.67 -5.09
N GLU A 100 -2.01 9.68 -6.24
CA GLU A 100 -1.37 9.66 -7.55
C GLU A 100 -0.46 10.86 -7.75
N MET A 101 -0.93 12.09 -7.51
CA MET A 101 -0.11 13.30 -7.64
C MET A 101 1.11 13.26 -6.73
N SER A 102 0.97 12.79 -5.49
CA SER A 102 2.09 12.70 -4.55
C SER A 102 3.12 11.65 -4.97
N LEU A 103 2.74 10.57 -5.67
CA LEU A 103 3.71 9.60 -6.21
C LEU A 103 4.62 10.21 -7.31
N TYR A 104 4.09 11.10 -8.14
CA TYR A 104 4.88 11.80 -9.17
C TYR A 104 5.75 12.89 -8.54
N TRP A 105 5.18 13.70 -7.64
CA TRP A 105 5.94 14.65 -6.84
C TRP A 105 7.07 13.95 -6.05
N GLY A 106 6.76 12.82 -5.42
CA GLY A 106 7.70 12.04 -4.64
C GLY A 106 8.79 11.42 -5.51
N ALA A 107 8.47 10.98 -6.73
CA ALA A 107 9.48 10.54 -7.69
C ALA A 107 10.48 11.67 -8.02
N GLU A 108 10.01 12.90 -8.26
CA GLU A 108 10.88 14.05 -8.53
C GLU A 108 11.81 14.37 -7.34
N LYS A 109 11.33 14.19 -6.11
CA LYS A 109 12.13 14.36 -4.89
C LYS A 109 13.12 13.21 -4.72
N LEU A 110 12.65 11.97 -4.79
CA LEU A 110 13.43 10.77 -4.58
C LEU A 110 14.58 10.64 -5.58
N ALA A 111 14.40 11.08 -6.83
CA ALA A 111 15.45 11.12 -7.84
C ALA A 111 16.66 11.99 -7.45
N ARG A 112 16.50 12.90 -6.47
CA ARG A 112 17.56 13.79 -5.97
C ARG A 112 18.20 13.27 -4.68
N ILE A 113 17.67 12.21 -4.10
CA ILE A 113 18.17 11.60 -2.87
C ILE A 113 19.07 10.43 -3.23
N ASN A 114 20.34 10.48 -2.82
CA ASN A 114 21.26 9.37 -3.03
C ASN A 114 21.07 8.31 -1.93
N LEU A 115 20.46 7.19 -2.29
CA LEU A 115 20.19 6.07 -1.38
C LEU A 115 21.01 4.85 -1.77
N GLU A 116 21.55 4.15 -0.77
CA GLU A 116 22.23 2.87 -0.98
C GLU A 116 21.29 1.81 -1.57
N LYS A 117 21.79 0.94 -2.45
CA LYS A 117 20.98 -0.13 -3.07
C LYS A 117 20.40 -1.12 -2.05
N ASN A 118 21.05 -1.27 -0.91
CA ASN A 118 20.66 -2.10 0.23
C ASN A 118 20.05 -1.30 1.39
N ALA A 119 19.77 0.01 1.22
CA ALA A 119 19.08 0.85 2.20
C ALA A 119 17.82 0.15 2.72
N LYS A 120 17.56 0.20 4.03
CA LYS A 120 16.44 -0.53 4.65
C LYS A 120 15.09 -0.03 4.12
N PRO A 121 14.08 -0.91 4.00
CA PRO A 121 12.84 -0.54 3.34
C PRO A 121 11.91 0.27 4.25
N ALA A 122 11.19 1.21 3.65
CA ALA A 122 10.00 1.85 4.18
C ALA A 122 8.81 1.51 3.25
N PHE A 123 8.02 0.51 3.59
CA PHE A 123 6.87 0.08 2.79
C PHE A 123 5.71 1.06 2.96
N LEU A 124 5.20 1.60 1.85
CA LEU A 124 4.15 2.63 1.86
C LEU A 124 2.79 2.00 1.56
N LEU A 125 1.85 2.17 2.47
CA LEU A 125 0.48 1.70 2.40
C LEU A 125 -0.49 2.87 2.53
N ASP A 126 -1.68 2.73 1.93
CA ASP A 126 -2.79 3.65 2.17
C ASP A 126 -3.69 3.04 3.25
N ALA A 127 -3.74 3.70 4.39
CA ALA A 127 -4.64 3.41 5.51
C ALA A 127 -6.10 3.25 5.10
N ARG A 128 -6.54 4.03 4.11
CA ARG A 128 -7.93 4.08 3.64
C ARG A 128 -8.31 2.80 2.89
N ARG A 129 -7.36 1.93 2.53
CA ARG A 129 -7.62 0.64 1.86
C ARG A 129 -8.58 -0.26 2.65
N MET A 130 -8.57 -0.15 3.98
CA MET A 130 -9.45 -0.89 4.89
C MET A 130 -10.65 -0.07 5.36
N LYS A 131 -10.98 1.05 4.69
CA LYS A 131 -12.15 1.86 5.01
C LYS A 131 -13.43 1.07 4.80
N ASP A 132 -14.35 1.18 5.75
CA ASP A 132 -15.65 0.50 5.71
C ASP A 132 -16.58 1.10 4.63
N GLY A 133 -17.57 0.30 4.24
CA GLY A 133 -18.69 0.73 3.42
C GLY A 133 -18.52 0.49 1.93
N LYS A 134 -19.03 -0.66 1.44
CA LYS A 134 -19.41 -0.76 0.03
C LYS A 134 -20.55 0.23 -0.22
N ARG A 135 -20.44 1.00 -1.31
CA ARG A 135 -21.48 1.92 -1.75
C ARG A 135 -21.98 1.47 -3.12
N VAL A 136 -23.31 1.40 -3.28
CA VAL A 136 -23.95 1.00 -4.54
C VAL A 136 -23.62 2.04 -5.61
N ASN A 137 -23.38 1.60 -6.86
CA ASN A 137 -23.00 2.48 -7.99
C ASN A 137 -21.68 3.24 -7.80
N THR A 138 -20.85 2.83 -6.85
CA THR A 138 -19.49 3.36 -6.63
C THR A 138 -18.46 2.31 -7.04
N PHE A 139 -17.32 2.74 -7.60
CA PHE A 139 -16.18 1.89 -7.88
C PHE A 139 -15.44 1.53 -6.59
N ASP A 140 -15.37 0.24 -6.27
CA ASP A 140 -14.68 -0.25 -5.07
C ASP A 140 -13.20 -0.50 -5.37
N ASN A 141 -12.40 0.55 -5.22
CA ASN A 141 -10.94 0.53 -5.36
C ASN A 141 -10.19 0.25 -4.04
N ARG A 142 -10.90 -0.24 -3.01
CA ARG A 142 -10.26 -0.73 -1.80
C ARG A 142 -9.48 -2.00 -2.10
N TRP A 143 -8.48 -2.26 -1.27
CA TRP A 143 -7.59 -3.39 -1.40
C TRP A 143 -7.08 -3.81 -0.02
N CYS A 144 -6.41 -4.95 0.05
CA CYS A 144 -5.81 -5.45 1.29
C CYS A 144 -4.41 -5.97 1.02
N VAL A 145 -3.56 -5.96 2.06
CA VAL A 145 -2.26 -6.65 1.99
C VAL A 145 -2.38 -8.11 2.37
N PHE A 146 -1.56 -8.95 1.74
CA PHE A 146 -1.37 -10.34 2.10
C PHE A 146 0.09 -10.64 2.45
N PRO A 147 0.38 -11.76 3.13
CA PRO A 147 1.75 -12.14 3.48
C PRO A 147 2.76 -12.22 2.33
N GLN A 148 2.30 -12.40 1.08
CA GLN A 148 3.16 -12.42 -0.10
C GLN A 148 3.45 -11.04 -0.70
N ASP A 149 2.76 -9.99 -0.24
CA ASP A 149 2.98 -8.62 -0.72
C ASP A 149 4.17 -7.93 -0.04
N MET A 150 4.77 -8.57 0.96
CA MET A 150 5.96 -8.13 1.67
C MET A 150 6.96 -9.29 1.84
N PRO A 151 8.25 -9.02 2.15
CA PRO A 151 9.25 -10.05 2.38
C PRO A 151 8.84 -11.05 3.50
N SER A 152 9.32 -12.29 3.43
CA SER A 152 9.13 -13.22 4.55
C SER A 152 9.95 -12.80 5.76
N ALA A 153 9.59 -13.30 6.95
CA ALA A 153 10.37 -13.09 8.17
C ALA A 153 11.82 -13.57 8.01
N GLU A 154 12.01 -14.74 7.38
CA GLU A 154 13.33 -15.30 7.08
C GLU A 154 14.15 -14.37 6.19
N TYR A 155 13.52 -13.75 5.18
CA TYR A 155 14.17 -12.80 4.31
C TYR A 155 14.60 -11.53 5.07
N LEU A 156 13.74 -11.02 5.95
CA LEU A 156 14.06 -9.87 6.81
C LEU A 156 15.25 -10.18 7.73
N ILE A 157 15.23 -11.32 8.42
CA ILE A 157 16.30 -11.75 9.34
C ILE A 157 17.62 -11.93 8.60
N HIS A 158 17.61 -12.58 7.43
CA HIS A 158 18.80 -12.74 6.59
C HIS A 158 19.41 -11.38 6.22
N ASN A 159 18.56 -10.37 5.98
CA ASN A 159 18.97 -9.01 5.65
C ASN A 159 19.14 -8.12 6.90
N ASN A 160 19.42 -8.71 8.07
CA ASN A 160 19.70 -8.01 9.33
C ASN A 160 18.56 -7.07 9.79
N ILE A 161 17.31 -7.39 9.48
CA ILE A 161 16.14 -6.68 10.02
C ILE A 161 15.59 -7.50 11.18
N LYS A 162 15.64 -6.92 12.37
CA LYS A 162 15.18 -7.53 13.62
C LYS A 162 13.98 -6.80 14.22
N LYS A 163 13.69 -5.61 13.71
CA LYS A 163 12.58 -4.77 14.16
C LYS A 163 11.74 -4.30 12.97
N VAL A 164 10.42 -4.23 13.17
CA VAL A 164 9.48 -3.59 12.25
C VAL A 164 8.75 -2.49 12.99
N ILE A 165 8.86 -1.27 12.47
CA ILE A 165 8.20 -0.08 13.02
C ILE A 165 7.03 0.26 12.10
N VAL A 166 5.82 0.20 12.63
CA VAL A 166 4.60 0.54 11.90
C VAL A 166 4.21 1.96 12.26
N ASN A 167 4.39 2.91 11.35
CA ASN A 167 3.90 4.27 11.51
C ASN A 167 2.39 4.30 11.22
N SER A 168 1.59 4.32 12.28
CA SER A 168 0.13 4.28 12.22
C SER A 168 -0.48 4.51 13.61
N ASN A 169 -1.69 5.09 13.64
CA ASN A 169 -2.52 5.14 14.85
C ASN A 169 -3.07 3.77 15.29
N THR A 170 -3.25 2.83 14.37
CA THR A 170 -3.74 1.48 14.69
C THR A 170 -3.20 0.41 13.72
N ILE A 171 -2.98 -0.81 14.22
CA ILE A 171 -2.61 -1.95 13.36
C ILE A 171 -3.88 -2.53 12.75
N ARG A 172 -4.02 -2.39 11.42
CA ARG A 172 -5.15 -2.90 10.66
C ARG A 172 -5.14 -4.44 10.58
N GLU A 173 -6.34 -5.04 10.44
CA GLU A 173 -6.50 -6.50 10.46
C GLU A 173 -5.65 -7.18 9.38
N ASP A 174 -5.66 -6.67 8.14
CA ASP A 174 -4.89 -7.24 7.03
C ASP A 174 -3.38 -7.27 7.31
N LEU A 175 -2.84 -6.16 7.81
CA LEU A 175 -1.44 -6.02 8.17
C LEU A 175 -1.06 -6.93 9.36
N SER A 176 -1.97 -7.16 10.30
CA SER A 176 -1.73 -8.04 11.45
C SER A 176 -1.40 -9.48 11.04
N HIS A 177 -1.89 -9.98 9.90
CA HIS A 177 -1.53 -11.31 9.37
C HIS A 177 -0.06 -11.40 8.94
N ILE A 178 0.54 -10.28 8.57
CA ILE A 178 1.96 -10.19 8.20
C ILE A 178 2.79 -10.03 9.47
N LEU A 179 2.45 -9.02 10.30
CA LEU A 179 3.20 -8.70 11.51
C LEU A 179 3.21 -9.85 12.52
N PHE A 180 2.11 -10.61 12.65
CA PHE A 180 2.08 -11.77 13.52
C PHE A 180 3.06 -12.87 13.06
N ARG A 181 3.28 -13.05 11.74
CA ARG A 181 4.28 -14.00 11.21
C ARG A 181 5.71 -13.55 11.53
N TYR A 182 5.97 -12.25 11.44
CA TYR A 182 7.25 -11.68 11.85
C TYR A 182 7.49 -11.91 13.35
N GLN A 183 6.48 -11.64 14.17
CA GLN A 183 6.53 -11.87 15.62
C GLN A 183 6.73 -13.35 15.98
N GLU A 184 6.09 -14.29 15.28
CA GLU A 184 6.32 -15.75 15.46
C GLU A 184 7.80 -16.15 15.23
N LYS A 185 8.55 -15.34 14.49
CA LYS A 185 9.97 -15.57 14.15
C LYS A 185 10.92 -14.71 14.96
N GLY A 186 10.43 -14.02 15.99
CA GLY A 186 11.24 -13.22 16.92
C GLY A 186 11.55 -11.81 16.46
N ILE A 187 10.93 -11.32 15.38
CA ILE A 187 11.05 -9.92 14.96
C ILE A 187 10.22 -9.05 15.90
N ILE A 188 10.83 -7.99 16.43
CA ILE A 188 10.18 -7.03 17.33
C ILE A 188 9.23 -6.16 16.52
N ILE A 189 7.99 -6.02 16.98
CA ILE A 189 7.01 -5.13 16.35
C ILE A 189 6.84 -3.89 17.22
N CYS A 190 7.06 -2.72 16.62
CA CYS A 190 6.82 -1.43 17.22
C CYS A 190 5.73 -0.69 16.45
N GLN A 191 4.97 0.14 17.16
CA GLN A 191 4.04 1.10 16.59
C GLN A 191 4.59 2.51 16.85
N ALA A 192 4.61 3.33 15.82
CA ALA A 192 4.97 4.74 15.89
C ALA A 192 3.77 5.63 15.57
N ASN A 193 3.67 6.75 16.28
CA ASN A 193 2.77 7.87 16.01
C ASN A 193 3.37 9.15 16.63
N ASP A 194 2.60 10.24 16.66
CA ASP A 194 3.05 11.53 17.19
C ASP A 194 3.51 11.49 18.65
N ASN A 195 3.13 10.46 19.42
CA ASN A 195 3.54 10.25 20.81
C ASN A 195 4.82 9.41 20.95
N GLY A 196 5.47 9.07 19.83
CA GLY A 196 6.70 8.27 19.78
C GLY A 196 6.49 6.80 19.44
N ILE A 197 7.52 6.00 19.72
CA ILE A 197 7.60 4.59 19.34
C ILE A 197 7.38 3.71 20.56
N LYS A 198 6.44 2.76 20.45
CA LYS A 198 6.17 1.75 21.48
C LYS A 198 6.23 0.35 20.90
N GLN A 199 6.85 -0.58 21.63
CA GLN A 199 6.75 -1.99 21.29
C GLN A 199 5.31 -2.47 21.50
N VAL A 200 4.79 -3.27 20.57
CA VAL A 200 3.43 -3.81 20.63
C VAL A 200 3.43 -5.31 20.41
N LYS A 201 2.54 -6.00 21.12
CA LYS A 201 2.27 -7.42 20.88
C LYS A 201 1.12 -7.53 19.89
N VAL A 202 1.42 -8.04 18.69
CA VAL A 202 0.39 -8.34 17.69
C VAL A 202 -0.35 -9.59 18.13
N HIS A 203 -1.66 -9.48 18.27
CA HIS A 203 -2.52 -10.60 18.61
C HIS A 203 -2.74 -11.47 17.37
N LYS A 204 -2.91 -12.78 17.57
CA LYS A 204 -3.17 -13.71 16.48
C LYS A 204 -4.47 -13.31 15.77
N PRO A 205 -4.44 -12.97 14.47
CA PRO A 205 -5.63 -12.52 13.79
C PRO A 205 -6.63 -13.65 13.57
N SER A 206 -7.89 -13.25 13.35
CA SER A 206 -8.96 -14.20 13.05
C SER A 206 -8.60 -15.03 11.82
N ARG A 207 -8.88 -16.34 11.83
CA ARG A 207 -8.67 -17.22 10.67
C ARG A 207 -7.21 -17.21 10.12
N PHE A 208 -6.22 -16.94 10.98
CA PHE A 208 -4.80 -16.94 10.62
C PHE A 208 -4.34 -18.24 9.93
N LYS A 209 -3.52 -18.12 8.88
CA LYS A 209 -3.06 -19.21 7.99
C LYS A 209 -4.16 -19.98 7.24
N SER A 210 -5.44 -19.64 7.42
CA SER A 210 -6.52 -20.29 6.68
C SER A 210 -6.74 -19.65 5.30
N ILE A 211 -7.10 -20.48 4.32
CA ILE A 211 -7.58 -20.03 3.00
C ILE A 211 -8.88 -19.23 3.14
N GLY A 212 -9.66 -19.49 4.20
CA GLY A 212 -10.94 -18.84 4.48
C GLY A 212 -10.87 -17.36 4.81
N TYR A 213 -9.74 -16.84 5.32
CA TYR A 213 -9.52 -15.39 5.46
C TYR A 213 -9.37 -14.73 4.09
N ARG A 214 -8.50 -15.28 3.23
CA ARG A 214 -8.32 -14.80 1.86
C ARG A 214 -9.65 -14.79 1.10
N LEU A 215 -10.43 -15.88 1.19
CA LEU A 215 -11.74 -15.95 0.54
C LEU A 215 -12.74 -14.92 1.10
N LYS A 216 -12.80 -14.72 2.42
CA LYS A 216 -13.70 -13.71 3.05
C LYS A 216 -13.34 -12.29 2.63
N VAL A 217 -12.06 -11.93 2.64
CA VAL A 217 -11.60 -10.60 2.21
C VAL A 217 -11.84 -10.42 0.71
N ILE A 218 -11.58 -11.44 -0.10
CA ILE A 218 -11.90 -11.43 -1.53
C ILE A 218 -13.41 -11.26 -1.78
N MET A 219 -14.29 -11.86 -0.98
CA MET A 219 -15.75 -11.65 -1.10
C MET A 219 -16.18 -10.24 -0.67
N GLY A 220 -15.45 -9.63 0.27
CA GLY A 220 -15.67 -8.28 0.76
C GLY A 220 -15.10 -7.16 -0.12
N LEU A 221 -14.30 -7.50 -1.13
CA LEU A 221 -13.72 -6.58 -2.12
C LEU A 221 -14.23 -6.93 -3.51
N THR A 222 -14.29 -5.97 -4.42
CA THR A 222 -14.76 -6.23 -5.80
C THR A 222 -13.53 -6.37 -6.71
N ARG A 223 -13.42 -7.49 -7.43
CA ARG A 223 -12.27 -7.78 -8.31
C ARG A 223 -12.57 -7.41 -9.75
N ASN A 224 -11.56 -7.02 -10.50
CA ASN A 224 -11.68 -6.91 -11.95
C ASN A 224 -11.56 -8.30 -12.62
N PRO A 225 -12.04 -8.45 -13.87
CA PRO A 225 -11.89 -9.70 -14.63
C PRO A 225 -10.42 -10.12 -14.88
N ALA A 226 -9.47 -9.20 -14.71
CA ALA A 226 -8.03 -9.42 -14.86
C ALA A 226 -7.33 -9.89 -13.55
N GLY A 227 -8.08 -10.15 -12.48
CA GLY A 227 -7.55 -10.72 -11.22
C GLY A 227 -7.01 -9.71 -10.19
N GLY A 228 -7.04 -8.42 -10.49
CA GLY A 228 -6.73 -7.31 -9.56
C GLY A 228 -7.95 -6.87 -8.73
N PHE A 229 -7.73 -5.90 -7.82
CA PHE A 229 -8.80 -5.23 -7.06
C PHE A 229 -9.33 -4.03 -7.86
N GLY A 230 -10.62 -3.71 -7.70
CA GLY A 230 -11.28 -2.62 -8.42
C GLY A 230 -12.37 -3.11 -9.37
N SER A 231 -13.65 -2.87 -9.05
CA SER A 231 -14.74 -2.94 -10.01
C SER A 231 -15.97 -2.16 -9.51
N GLN A 232 -16.86 -1.82 -10.44
CA GLN A 232 -18.10 -1.11 -10.12
C GLN A 232 -19.00 -2.03 -9.28
N VAL A 233 -19.48 -1.51 -8.14
CA VAL A 233 -20.47 -2.24 -7.31
C VAL A 233 -21.82 -2.20 -8.03
N PRO A 234 -22.36 -3.36 -8.48
CA PRO A 234 -23.59 -3.39 -9.25
C PRO A 234 -24.80 -2.99 -8.38
N ASP A 235 -25.76 -2.30 -8.99
CA ASP A 235 -27.07 -2.07 -8.40
C ASP A 235 -27.91 -3.36 -8.54
N PRO A 236 -28.43 -3.93 -7.43
CA PRO A 236 -29.26 -5.13 -7.47
C PRO A 236 -30.51 -4.99 -8.36
N MET A 237 -30.96 -3.76 -8.66
CA MET A 237 -32.11 -3.48 -9.53
C MET A 237 -31.76 -3.47 -11.03
N THR A 238 -30.48 -3.52 -11.42
CA THR A 238 -30.04 -3.59 -12.83
C THR A 238 -29.82 -5.02 -13.34
N ARG A 239 -30.44 -6.03 -12.71
CA ARG A 239 -30.68 -7.30 -13.39
C ARG A 239 -31.72 -7.08 -14.48
N ASN A 240 -31.25 -6.73 -15.68
CA ASN A 240 -32.05 -6.81 -16.89
C ASN A 240 -32.66 -8.20 -16.95
N SER A 241 -33.99 -8.24 -16.89
CA SER A 241 -34.85 -9.36 -17.22
C SER A 241 -34.72 -9.66 -18.71
N GLY A 242 -33.58 -10.21 -19.11
CA GLY A 242 -33.38 -10.78 -20.43
C GLY A 242 -34.16 -12.09 -20.53
N PHE A 243 -35.44 -12.00 -20.91
CA PHE A 243 -36.18 -13.15 -21.42
C PHE A 243 -35.43 -13.67 -22.65
N GLY A 244 -34.71 -14.78 -22.49
CA GLY A 244 -34.15 -15.52 -23.60
C GLY A 244 -35.26 -16.06 -24.48
N VAL A 245 -35.35 -15.56 -25.71
CA VAL A 245 -36.07 -16.21 -26.80
C VAL A 245 -35.38 -17.55 -27.04
N ARG A 246 -35.98 -18.65 -26.56
CA ARG A 246 -35.66 -19.99 -27.02
C ARG A 246 -36.35 -20.20 -28.36
N GLY A 247 -35.61 -20.08 -29.45
CA GLY A 247 -35.99 -20.69 -30.72
C GLY A 247 -35.59 -22.16 -30.71
N TYR A 248 -36.56 -23.05 -30.85
CA TYR A 248 -36.43 -24.40 -31.42
C TYR A 248 -37.83 -24.89 -31.82
N GLY A 249 -38.01 -25.25 -33.09
CA GLY A 249 -39.12 -26.07 -33.59
C GLY A 249 -40.38 -25.31 -33.98
#